data_AF-A0A7Y2TT73-F1
#
_entry.id   AF-A0A7Y2TT73-F1
#
_cell.length_a   1.000
_cell.length_b   1.000
_cell.length_c   1.000
_cell.angle_alpha   90.00
_cell.angle_beta   90.00
_cell.angle_gamma   90.00
#
_symmetry.space_group_name_H-M   'P 1'
#
loop_
_entity.id
_entity.type
_entity.pdbx_description
1 polymer ?
#
loop_
_entity_poly.entity_id
_entity_poly.type
_entity_poly.pdbx_seq_one_letter_code
_entity_poly.pdbx_strand_id
1 'polypeptide(L)'
;MNLLLNVIWLIIGGFIVVIAYLLGGLLLCITIVGIPFGIQCFKLAGLALAPFGREIREKEPPGGCVAVIMNVIWIILPGLELALFHLVMAGLFA
;
A
#
# COMPACT_ATOMS: atom_id res chain seq x y z
N MET A 1 23.17 -10.02 -2.21
CA MET A 1 22.40 -10.71 -3.29
C MET A 1 21.06 -10.02 -3.60
N ASN A 2 20.84 -8.76 -3.20
CA ASN A 2 19.52 -8.12 -3.28
C ASN A 2 19.14 -7.65 -4.69
N LEU A 3 20.13 -7.30 -5.52
CA LEU A 3 19.89 -6.81 -6.88
C LEU A 3 19.23 -7.87 -7.77
N LEU A 4 19.76 -9.11 -7.75
CA LEU A 4 19.24 -10.21 -8.56
C LEU A 4 17.79 -10.54 -8.17
N LEU A 5 17.51 -10.62 -6.87
CA LEU A 5 16.15 -10.84 -6.35
C LEU A 5 15.20 -9.71 -6.74
N ASN A 6 15.63 -8.44 -6.65
CA ASN A 6 14.81 -7.29 -7.06
C ASN A 6 14.50 -7.31 -8.56
N VAL A 7 15.46 -7.70 -9.41
CA VAL A 7 15.25 -7.83 -10.86
C VAL A 7 14.26 -8.94 -11.18
N ILE A 8 14.42 -10.13 -10.57
CA ILE A 8 13.48 -11.24 -10.73
C ILE A 8 12.06 -10.82 -10.32
N TRP A 9 11.94 -10.19 -9.15
CA TRP A 9 10.66 -9.69 -8.64
C TRP A 9 9.98 -8.73 -9.61
N LEU A 10 10.72 -7.74 -10.12
CA LEU A 10 10.16 -6.70 -10.98
C LEU A 10 9.58 -7.30 -12.28
N ILE A 11 10.26 -8.31 -12.85
CA ILE A 11 9.85 -8.99 -14.09
C ILE A 11 8.65 -9.93 -13.87
N ILE A 12 8.62 -10.68 -12.76
CA ILE A 12 7.57 -11.70 -12.52
C ILE A 12 6.22 -11.05 -12.14
N GLY A 13 6.23 -9.88 -11.51
CA GLY A 13 4.98 -9.23 -11.12
C GLY A 13 5.13 -7.96 -10.29
N GLY A 14 6.33 -7.65 -9.81
CA GLY A 14 6.61 -6.45 -9.03
C GLY A 14 6.23 -5.16 -9.74
N PHE A 15 6.37 -5.10 -11.07
CA PHE A 15 5.94 -3.94 -11.86
C PHE A 15 4.43 -3.67 -11.76
N ILE A 16 3.61 -4.73 -11.78
CA ILE A 16 2.15 -4.62 -11.66
C ILE A 16 1.79 -4.09 -10.27
N VAL A 17 2.47 -4.59 -9.23
CA VAL A 17 2.28 -4.14 -7.84
C VAL A 17 2.62 -2.66 -7.69
N VAL A 18 3.74 -2.21 -8.27
CA VAL A 18 4.14 -0.79 -8.25
C VAL A 18 3.07 0.08 -8.91
N ILE A 19 2.59 -0.31 -10.10
CA ILE A 19 1.54 0.44 -10.80
C ILE A 19 0.24 0.46 -9.99
N ALA A 20 -0.17 -0.66 -9.39
CA ALA A 20 -1.37 -0.73 -8.57
C ALA A 20 -1.32 0.27 -7.40
N TYR A 21 -0.18 0.35 -6.71
CA TYR A 21 0.01 1.34 -5.63
C TYR A 21 0.08 2.78 -6.14
N LEU A 22 0.66 3.04 -7.30
CA LEU A 22 0.69 4.38 -7.91
C LEU A 22 -0.72 4.83 -8.30
N LEU A 23 -1.50 3.99 -8.97
CA LEU A 23 -2.87 4.30 -9.39
C LEU A 23 -3.80 4.42 -8.18
N GLY A 24 -3.73 3.50 -7.23
CA GLY A 24 -4.51 3.56 -5.98
C GLY A 24 -4.17 4.81 -5.16
N GLY A 25 -2.89 5.16 -5.06
CA GLY A 25 -2.46 6.39 -4.39
C GLY A 25 -2.97 7.65 -5.07
N LEU A 26 -2.95 7.69 -6.41
CA LEU A 26 -3.49 8.81 -7.19
C LEU A 26 -5.01 8.95 -7.00
N LEU A 27 -5.75 7.84 -7.06
CA LEU A 27 -7.20 7.82 -6.81
C LEU A 27 -7.55 8.34 -5.41
N LEU A 28 -6.81 7.92 -4.39
CA LEU A 28 -6.98 8.43 -3.03
C LEU A 28 -6.69 9.92 -2.94
N CYS A 29 -5.64 10.42 -3.61
CA CYS A 29 -5.35 11.85 -3.64
C CYS A 29 -6.45 12.69 -4.31
N ILE A 30 -7.15 12.17 -5.32
CA ILE A 30 -8.26 12.86 -5.99
C ILE A 30 -9.42 13.12 -5.01
N THR A 31 -9.65 12.24 -4.04
CA THR A 31 -10.72 12.42 -3.03
C THR A 31 -10.46 13.53 -2.01
N ILE A 32 -9.26 14.15 -2.02
CA ILE A 32 -8.76 15.15 -1.06
C ILE A 32 -8.63 14.59 0.37
N VAL A 33 -9.70 14.03 0.92
CA VAL A 33 -9.75 13.32 2.21
C VAL A 33 -8.77 12.13 2.22
N GLY A 34 -8.57 11.49 1.06
CA GLY A 34 -7.68 10.35 0.89
C GLY A 34 -6.19 10.69 0.77
N ILE A 35 -5.80 11.96 0.63
CA ILE A 35 -4.39 12.39 0.47
C ILE A 35 -3.43 11.77 1.51
N PRO A 36 -3.70 11.80 2.84
CA PRO A 36 -2.79 11.20 3.81
C PRO A 36 -2.53 9.72 3.56
N PHE A 37 -3.52 9.00 3.02
CA PHE A 37 -3.41 7.59 2.67
C PHE A 37 -2.74 7.37 1.33
N GLY A 38 -3.04 8.20 0.32
CA GLY A 38 -2.40 8.15 -0.99
C GLY A 38 -0.88 8.36 -0.90
N ILE A 39 -0.43 9.24 0.00
CA ILE A 39 1.00 9.42 0.31
C ILE A 39 1.64 8.12 0.82
N GLN A 40 0.93 7.34 1.63
CA GLN A 40 1.45 6.03 2.08
C GLN A 40 1.49 5.02 0.95
N CYS A 41 0.49 5.01 0.05
CA CYS A 41 0.50 4.18 -1.15
C CYS A 41 1.72 4.48 -2.04
N PHE A 42 2.10 5.75 -2.22
CA PHE A 42 3.30 6.09 -2.98
C PHE A 42 4.60 5.61 -2.31
N LYS A 43 4.68 5.62 -0.97
CA LYS A 43 5.81 5.02 -0.25
C LYS A 43 5.87 3.50 -0.46
N LEU A 44 4.71 2.83 -0.42
CA LEU A 44 4.61 1.40 -0.70
C LEU A 44 4.97 1.08 -2.16
N ALA A 45 4.61 1.93 -3.12
CA ALA A 45 5.08 1.80 -4.51
C ALA A 45 6.61 1.88 -4.60
N GLY A 46 7.23 2.83 -3.90
CA GLY A 46 8.69 2.94 -3.80
C GLY A 46 9.34 1.74 -3.10
N LEU A 47 8.66 1.14 -2.13
CA LEU A 47 9.09 -0.10 -1.49
C LEU A 47 9.00 -1.29 -2.46
N ALA A 48 7.89 -1.40 -3.18
CA ALA A 48 7.60 -2.48 -4.12
C ALA A 48 8.55 -2.50 -5.34
N LEU A 49 9.17 -1.37 -5.71
CA LEU A 49 10.19 -1.33 -6.76
C LEU A 49 11.42 -2.18 -6.44
N ALA A 50 11.84 -2.20 -5.17
CA ALA A 50 13.03 -2.91 -4.73
C ALA A 50 12.86 -3.33 -3.26
N PRO A 51 12.08 -4.40 -2.99
CA PRO A 51 11.74 -4.80 -1.62
C PRO A 51 12.92 -5.46 -0.89
N PHE A 52 13.80 -6.17 -1.60
CA PHE A 52 14.85 -6.95 -0.96
C PHE A 52 15.97 -6.07 -0.43
N GLY A 53 16.31 -6.26 0.85
CA GLY A 53 17.31 -5.46 1.56
C GLY A 53 16.78 -4.15 2.14
N ARG A 54 15.48 -3.90 2.10
CA ARG A 54 14.82 -2.80 2.81
C ARG A 54 14.35 -3.28 4.17
N GLU A 55 14.52 -2.46 5.21
CA GLU A 55 14.00 -2.70 6.55
C GLU A 55 12.83 -1.75 6.80
N ILE A 56 11.69 -2.29 7.24
CA ILE A 56 10.55 -1.48 7.67
C ILE A 56 10.75 -1.20 9.15
N ARG A 57 10.86 0.08 9.51
CA ARG A 57 10.96 0.52 10.90
C ARG A 57 9.62 1.05 11.35
N GLU A 58 9.17 0.58 12.51
CA GLU A 58 7.98 1.14 13.12
C GLU A 58 8.24 2.58 13.54
N LYS A 59 7.32 3.46 13.17
CA LYS A 59 7.24 4.80 13.72
C LYS A 59 6.11 4.80 14.73
N GLU A 60 6.30 5.55 15.81
CA GLU A 60 5.23 5.84 16.75
C GLU A 60 4.02 6.37 15.97
N PRO A 61 2.84 5.75 16.14
CA PRO A 61 1.65 6.24 15.46
C PRO A 61 1.36 7.66 15.96
N PRO A 62 0.90 8.56 15.08
CA PRO A 62 0.44 9.87 15.53
C PRO A 62 -0.65 9.65 16.59
N GLY A 63 -0.47 10.19 17.79
CA GLY A 63 -1.45 10.09 18.87
C GLY A 63 -2.61 11.08 18.71
N GLY A 64 -3.68 10.86 19.47
CA GLY A 64 -4.78 11.83 19.64
C GLY A 64 -5.96 11.69 18.66
N CYS A 65 -6.87 12.66 18.70
CA CYS A 65 -8.17 12.61 18.02
C CYS A 65 -8.06 12.47 16.49
N VAL A 66 -7.04 13.08 15.88
CA VAL A 66 -6.81 13.02 14.43
C VAL A 66 -6.54 11.59 13.97
N ALA A 67 -5.79 10.82 14.74
CA ALA A 67 -5.48 9.44 14.40
C ALA A 67 -6.72 8.53 14.48
N VAL A 68 -7.60 8.77 15.46
CA VAL A 68 -8.88 8.06 15.55
C VAL A 68 -9.73 8.36 14.32
N ILE A 69 -9.87 9.64 13.95
CA ILE A 69 -10.64 10.06 12.77
C ILE A 69 -10.08 9.41 11.50
N MET A 70 -8.77 9.44 11.31
CA MET A 70 -8.13 8.82 10.14
C MET A 70 -8.33 7.30 10.10
N ASN A 71 -8.26 6.61 11.23
CA ASN A 71 -8.54 5.17 11.27
C ASN A 71 -10.00 4.86 10.90
N VAL A 72 -10.96 5.66 11.39
CA VAL A 72 -12.38 5.49 11.03
C VAL A 72 -12.60 5.72 9.53
N ILE A 73 -12.02 6.79 8.98
CA ILE A 73 -12.07 7.08 7.54
C ILE A 73 -11.45 5.93 6.73
N TRP A 74 -10.28 5.44 7.16
CA TRP A 74 -9.60 4.33 6.49
C TRP A 74 -10.44 3.07 6.48
N ILE A 75 -11.04 2.68 7.62
CA ILE A 75 -11.85 1.46 7.71
C ILE A 75 -13.06 1.55 6.76
N ILE A 76 -13.78 2.67 6.77
CA ILE A 76 -15.03 2.80 6.02
C ILE A 76 -14.80 2.92 4.52
N LEU A 77 -13.76 3.68 4.10
CA LEU A 77 -13.49 3.93 2.69
C LEU A 77 -12.58 2.83 2.10
N PRO A 78 -11.23 2.94 2.08
CA PRO A 78 -10.40 1.95 1.39
C PRO A 78 -10.23 0.62 2.14
N GLY A 79 -10.43 0.59 3.46
CA GLY A 79 -10.04 -0.53 4.31
C GLY A 79 -10.89 -1.78 4.09
N LEU A 80 -12.21 -1.65 4.09
CA LEU A 80 -13.12 -2.77 3.86
C LEU A 80 -13.05 -3.28 2.42
N GLU A 81 -12.97 -2.38 1.45
CA GLU A 81 -12.82 -2.72 0.03
C GLU A 81 -11.53 -3.53 -0.21
N LEU A 82 -10.41 -3.09 0.37
CA LEU A 82 -9.13 -3.79 0.28
C LEU A 82 -9.15 -5.13 1.00
N ALA A 83 -9.81 -5.21 2.16
CA ALA A 83 -9.97 -6.48 2.90
C ALA A 83 -10.79 -7.50 2.09
N LEU A 84 -11.88 -7.07 1.46
CA LEU A 84 -12.69 -7.89 0.57
C LEU A 84 -11.88 -8.35 -0.65
N PHE A 85 -11.11 -7.46 -1.28
CA PHE A 85 -10.24 -7.82 -2.40
C PHE A 85 -9.24 -8.93 -2.01
N HIS A 86 -8.59 -8.82 -0.84
CA HIS A 86 -7.68 -9.85 -0.36
C HIS A 86 -8.41 -11.16 -0.04
N LEU A 87 -9.61 -11.10 0.54
CA LEU A 87 -10.43 -12.28 0.81
C LEU A 87 -10.80 -13.01 -0.49
N VAL A 88 -11.20 -12.27 -1.54
CA VAL A 88 -11.52 -12.82 -2.86
C VAL A 88 -10.30 -13.42 -3.52
N MET A 89 -9.17 -12.72 -3.54
CA MET A 89 -7.92 -13.24 -4.11
C MET A 89 -7.45 -14.48 -3.35
N ALA A 90 -7.53 -14.47 -2.02
CA ALA A 90 -7.24 -15.66 -1.22
C ALA A 90 -8.13 -16.83 -1.63
N GLY A 91 -9.44 -16.63 -1.78
CA GLY A 91 -10.35 -17.69 -2.24
C GLY A 91 -10.13 -18.16 -3.68
N LEU A 92 -9.63 -17.30 -4.58
CA LEU A 92 -9.33 -17.65 -5.97
C LEU A 92 -8.01 -18.43 -6.13
N PHE A 93 -7.05 -18.23 -5.24
CA PHE A 93 -5.70 -18.80 -5.33
C PHE A 93 -5.37 -19.80 -4.20
N ALA A 94 -6.28 -20.07 -3.27
CA ALA A 94 -6.17 -21.13 -2.26
C ALA A 94 -6.56 -22.50 -2.84
#